data_AF-A0A6A5Z2N4-F1
#
_entry.id   AF-A0A6A5Z2N4-F1
#
_cell.length_a   1.000
_cell.length_b   1.000
_cell.length_c   1.000
_cell.angle_alpha   90.00
_cell.angle_beta   90.00
_cell.angle_gamma   90.00
#
_symmetry.space_group_name_H-M   'P 1'
#
loop_
_entity.id
_entity.type
_entity.pdbx_description
1 polymer ?
#
loop_
_entity_poly.entity_id
_entity_poly.type
_entity_poly.pdbx_seq_one_letter_code
_entity_poly.pdbx_strand_id
1 'polypeptide(L)'
;MSDHLLHQVKLLRRNMQNEGDDGDLGEDTASDLSGADSDNGGYEPPFDDVASMEGKSITKHTGLTPMYVPHWTNQDAFREFYQNWKDSIRAAYGVGLRDFRPVTSERPVTKKQLGEHLTQVFHPRRGELMGYIRFKYNENNEGILEMTNFGANLQLWHISMGGTNKRNNEDLAGEHGDGLKSSMNHLRRFPQNYPCHMESSSARWTWFFNQGNELDCKVFKLPPDEIQKRKEATEGKPRTTEARIWEDTSIFVGGRGKKLPLWEFRNMLKVTIDLELPAGIFQTPYGDLILDQALAQNIYLKPLLLGSGQIGGKTLTYAYNLLKGQTNRDRQAISLSDVGPKITAIWDEVLKTGGSDVINAYTDLLLTKLNQTADVMPKDGKLSLSRNSTRKIWIRMGETNKDHDGRLPFYFVAGPGSNDAHIIRYHLNRNPVAIDRVLWNILRKQVKCLTVEEERQNRFEDAQPVQVQDTQFARHVDWILRCLTQSHPATQTIEHTFVEADGLGLEMVLSGNKWRIDQKWQDFTRAHDHGFHSGCENAEPTPSDLFSCDHVAEWLWETGISHAIGGDPRSEIAINGDTLKGMSRFKLRQMPRGVSCVQTERRGELAVH
;
A
#
# COMPACT_ATOMS: atom_id res chain seq x y z
N MET A 1 -19.05 27.08 -1.17
CA MET A 1 -17.68 26.57 -1.40
C MET A 1 -16.74 27.75 -1.18
N SER A 2 -15.92 27.74 -0.14
CA SER A 2 -15.13 28.92 0.23
C SER A 2 -13.93 29.11 -0.71
N ASP A 3 -13.58 30.37 -0.95
CA ASP A 3 -12.50 30.83 -1.83
C ASP A 3 -11.12 30.25 -1.49
N HIS A 4 -10.98 29.64 -0.32
CA HIS A 4 -9.74 29.01 0.14
C HIS A 4 -9.46 27.63 -0.50
N LEU A 5 -10.50 26.81 -0.78
CA LEU A 5 -10.35 25.58 -1.59
C LEU A 5 -9.98 25.94 -3.04
N LEU A 6 -10.49 27.06 -3.54
CA LEU A 6 -10.16 27.59 -4.86
C LEU A 6 -8.70 28.10 -4.90
N HIS A 7 -8.17 28.66 -3.81
CA HIS A 7 -6.78 29.09 -3.72
C HIS A 7 -5.79 27.91 -3.68
N GLN A 8 -6.07 26.85 -2.92
CA GLN A 8 -5.24 25.64 -2.92
C GLN A 8 -5.31 24.91 -4.27
N VAL A 9 -6.49 24.83 -4.91
CA VAL A 9 -6.64 24.26 -6.26
C VAL A 9 -5.96 25.12 -7.34
N LYS A 10 -5.95 26.45 -7.20
CA LYS A 10 -5.23 27.37 -8.12
C LYS A 10 -3.70 27.26 -7.98
N LEU A 11 -3.17 27.11 -6.76
CA LEU A 11 -1.76 26.79 -6.51
C LEU A 11 -1.36 25.42 -7.11
N LEU A 12 -2.28 24.45 -7.08
CA LEU A 12 -2.06 23.12 -7.67
C LEU A 12 -2.15 23.10 -9.20
N ARG A 13 -2.94 23.98 -9.84
CA ARG A 13 -3.01 24.11 -11.31
C ARG A 13 -1.81 24.88 -11.89
N ARG A 14 -1.26 25.86 -11.17
CA ARG A 14 -0.11 26.66 -11.63
C ARG A 14 1.18 25.84 -11.76
N ASN A 15 1.33 24.80 -10.94
CA ASN A 15 2.45 23.84 -11.03
C ASN A 15 2.30 22.79 -12.15
N MET A 16 1.19 22.77 -12.89
CA MET A 16 1.01 21.87 -14.05
C MET A 16 1.42 22.49 -15.39
N GLN A 17 1.80 23.78 -15.43
CA GLN A 17 2.13 24.50 -16.68
C GLN A 17 3.62 24.77 -16.88
N ASN A 18 4.50 24.33 -15.96
CA ASN A 18 5.95 24.64 -16.00
C ASN A 18 6.87 23.41 -16.12
N GLU A 19 6.37 22.27 -16.61
CA GLU A 19 7.23 21.12 -16.94
C GLU A 19 7.03 20.75 -18.41
N GLY A 20 7.83 21.38 -19.26
CA GLY A 20 7.92 21.11 -20.68
C GLY A 20 9.17 21.78 -21.22
N ASP A 21 10.34 21.16 -20.99
CA ASP A 21 11.39 21.04 -22.00
C ASP A 21 12.55 20.16 -21.48
N ASP A 22 13.25 19.58 -22.45
CA ASP A 22 14.55 18.86 -22.39
C ASP A 22 14.53 17.41 -21.83
N GLY A 23 15.10 16.41 -22.51
CA GLY A 23 15.89 16.41 -23.72
C GLY A 23 16.27 14.97 -24.11
N ASP A 24 16.25 14.75 -25.41
CA ASP A 24 16.61 13.56 -26.17
C ASP A 24 18.14 13.40 -26.25
N LEU A 25 18.69 12.27 -25.75
CA LEU A 25 20.01 11.68 -26.04
C LEU A 25 19.95 10.25 -25.45
N GLY A 26 20.38 9.15 -26.05
CA GLY A 26 21.15 8.87 -27.24
C GLY A 26 21.33 7.35 -27.26
N GLU A 27 21.16 6.73 -28.43
CA GLU A 27 21.55 5.35 -28.69
C GLU A 27 23.07 5.21 -28.48
N ASP A 28 23.49 4.17 -27.76
CA ASP A 28 24.84 3.65 -27.94
C ASP A 28 24.87 2.12 -27.82
N THR A 29 25.38 1.56 -28.90
CA THR A 29 25.69 0.17 -29.18
C THR A 29 27.00 -0.25 -28.51
N ALA A 30 27.04 -1.43 -27.90
CA ALA A 30 28.25 -2.25 -27.68
C ALA A 30 27.81 -3.70 -27.45
N SER A 31 27.86 -4.59 -28.44
CA SER A 31 29.02 -5.39 -28.89
C SER A 31 29.60 -6.32 -27.83
N ASP A 32 29.44 -7.62 -28.12
CA ASP A 32 30.38 -8.73 -27.91
C ASP A 32 30.99 -8.95 -26.53
N LEU A 33 30.51 -10.00 -25.86
CA LEU A 33 31.34 -11.02 -25.21
C LEU A 33 30.62 -12.38 -25.25
N SER A 34 30.72 -13.07 -26.39
CA SER A 34 30.48 -14.51 -26.50
C SER A 34 31.69 -15.27 -25.98
N GLY A 35 31.52 -16.10 -24.95
CA GLY A 35 32.59 -16.95 -24.46
C GLY A 35 32.25 -17.70 -23.18
N ALA A 36 31.39 -18.71 -23.29
CA ALA A 36 31.37 -19.83 -22.35
C ALA A 36 30.62 -20.99 -23.01
N ASP A 37 31.39 -21.85 -23.67
CA ASP A 37 30.97 -23.20 -24.03
C ASP A 37 30.46 -23.92 -22.76
N SER A 38 29.16 -24.11 -22.67
CA SER A 38 28.58 -25.10 -21.77
C SER A 38 28.14 -26.28 -22.63
N ASP A 39 28.98 -27.32 -22.64
CA ASP A 39 28.69 -28.65 -23.15
C ASP A 39 27.34 -29.13 -22.60
N ASN A 40 26.30 -28.96 -23.41
CA ASN A 40 24.96 -29.45 -23.13
C ASN A 40 24.87 -30.90 -23.61
N GLY A 41 25.68 -31.76 -22.97
CA GLY A 41 25.59 -33.20 -23.11
C GLY A 41 24.33 -33.69 -22.39
N GLY A 42 23.20 -33.61 -23.07
CA GLY A 42 21.96 -34.24 -22.65
C GLY A 42 22.15 -35.75 -22.54
N TYR A 43 22.48 -36.22 -21.35
CA TYR A 43 22.45 -37.63 -21.01
C TYR A 43 20.97 -38.05 -20.93
N GLU A 44 20.38 -38.49 -22.05
CA GLU A 44 19.13 -39.23 -22.05
C GLU A 44 19.43 -40.69 -21.69
N PRO A 45 19.05 -41.18 -20.49
CA PRO A 45 19.11 -42.59 -20.19
C PRO A 45 18.22 -43.35 -21.18
N PRO A 46 18.56 -44.60 -21.54
CA PRO A 46 17.70 -45.46 -22.34
C PRO A 46 16.46 -45.80 -21.52
N PHE A 47 15.39 -45.01 -21.64
CA PHE A 47 14.16 -45.25 -20.90
C PHE A 47 13.27 -46.25 -21.63
N ASP A 48 12.74 -47.22 -20.88
CA ASP A 48 11.57 -47.99 -21.30
C ASP A 48 10.47 -47.00 -21.73
N ASP A 49 10.10 -47.01 -23.01
CA ASP A 49 8.96 -46.22 -23.51
C ASP A 49 7.66 -47.00 -23.26
N VAL A 50 6.60 -46.32 -22.84
CA VAL A 50 5.22 -46.86 -22.81
C VAL A 50 4.84 -47.42 -24.19
N ALA A 51 5.41 -46.90 -25.27
CA ALA A 51 5.25 -47.42 -26.62
C ALA A 51 5.62 -48.92 -26.74
N SER A 52 6.63 -49.40 -26.00
CA SER A 52 7.16 -50.77 -26.09
C SER A 52 6.37 -51.85 -25.33
N MET A 53 5.28 -51.49 -24.65
CA MET A 53 4.58 -52.30 -23.64
C MET A 53 3.32 -53.07 -24.09
N GLU A 54 3.11 -53.35 -25.37
CA GLU A 54 1.82 -53.88 -25.88
C GLU A 54 1.26 -55.08 -25.09
N GLY A 55 0.03 -54.92 -24.55
CA GLY A 55 -0.69 -55.97 -23.81
C GLY A 55 -0.04 -56.41 -22.49
N LYS A 56 1.02 -55.74 -22.04
CA LYS A 56 1.80 -56.10 -20.85
C LYS A 56 1.55 -55.12 -19.71
N SER A 57 1.73 -55.59 -18.48
CA SER A 57 1.83 -54.73 -17.32
C SER A 57 3.25 -54.69 -16.78
N ILE A 58 3.72 -53.51 -16.41
CA ILE A 58 4.96 -53.35 -15.62
C ILE A 58 4.63 -52.69 -14.30
N THR A 59 5.47 -52.93 -13.31
CA THR A 59 5.44 -52.22 -12.03
C THR A 59 6.69 -51.34 -11.95
N LYS A 60 6.51 -50.06 -11.63
CA LYS A 60 7.59 -49.13 -11.35
C LYS A 60 7.56 -48.79 -9.86
N HIS A 61 8.71 -48.99 -9.22
CA HIS A 61 8.91 -48.70 -7.81
C HIS A 61 9.20 -47.21 -7.61
N THR A 62 8.53 -46.57 -6.66
CA THR A 62 8.76 -45.15 -6.38
C THR A 62 9.72 -44.90 -5.23
N GLY A 63 9.96 -45.91 -4.37
CA GLY A 63 10.78 -45.79 -3.17
C GLY A 63 10.13 -44.95 -2.05
N LEU A 64 8.85 -44.60 -2.17
CA LEU A 64 8.13 -43.84 -1.15
C LEU A 64 7.43 -44.76 -0.16
N THR A 65 7.63 -44.54 1.13
CA THR A 65 6.88 -45.21 2.20
C THR A 65 5.68 -44.37 2.62
N PRO A 66 4.66 -44.94 3.28
CA PRO A 66 3.53 -44.18 3.83
C PRO A 66 3.96 -43.02 4.73
N MET A 67 5.12 -43.10 5.36
CA MET A 67 5.65 -42.05 6.25
C MET A 67 6.34 -40.91 5.51
N TYR A 68 6.54 -41.02 4.19
CA TYR A 68 7.02 -39.92 3.38
C TYR A 68 5.98 -38.78 3.38
N VAL A 69 6.42 -37.55 3.66
CA VAL A 69 5.56 -36.36 3.89
C VAL A 69 4.45 -36.57 4.94
N PRO A 70 4.78 -36.87 6.21
CA PRO A 70 3.80 -37.27 7.21
C PRO A 70 2.85 -36.14 7.63
N HIS A 71 3.29 -34.89 7.48
CA HIS A 71 2.54 -33.69 7.84
C HIS A 71 1.57 -33.21 6.75
N TRP A 72 1.60 -33.80 5.55
CA TRP A 72 0.71 -33.40 4.46
C TRP A 72 -0.74 -33.67 4.80
N THR A 73 -1.59 -32.82 4.26
CA THR A 73 -3.04 -32.91 4.24
C THR A 73 -3.53 -33.24 2.84
N ASN A 74 -4.82 -33.52 2.73
CA ASN A 74 -5.51 -33.68 1.44
C ASN A 74 -5.41 -32.43 0.56
N GLN A 75 -5.32 -31.25 1.18
CA GLN A 75 -5.11 -29.97 0.49
C GLN A 75 -3.71 -29.93 -0.14
N ASP A 76 -2.67 -30.37 0.57
CA ASP A 76 -1.31 -30.42 0.02
C ASP A 76 -1.22 -31.35 -1.19
N ALA A 77 -1.85 -32.53 -1.11
CA ALA A 77 -1.92 -33.48 -2.22
C ALA A 77 -2.70 -32.91 -3.41
N PHE A 78 -3.86 -32.28 -3.16
CA PHE A 78 -4.64 -31.67 -4.23
C PHE A 78 -3.93 -30.47 -4.87
N ARG A 79 -3.22 -29.65 -4.08
CA ARG A 79 -2.42 -28.52 -4.58
C ARG A 79 -1.41 -28.97 -5.64
N GLU A 80 -0.72 -30.08 -5.43
CA GLU A 80 0.23 -30.61 -6.42
C GLU A 80 -0.48 -31.13 -7.68
N PHE A 81 -1.65 -31.75 -7.57
CA PHE A 81 -2.46 -32.13 -8.73
C PHE A 81 -2.94 -30.90 -9.50
N TYR A 82 -3.44 -29.88 -8.80
CA TYR A 82 -3.92 -28.63 -9.39
C TYR A 82 -2.80 -27.88 -10.09
N GLN A 83 -1.64 -27.81 -9.46
CA GLN A 83 -0.46 -27.20 -10.05
C GLN A 83 0.00 -27.94 -11.31
N ASN A 84 0.02 -29.28 -11.29
CA ASN A 84 0.34 -30.06 -12.49
C ASN A 84 -0.72 -29.89 -13.58
N TRP A 85 -1.99 -29.82 -13.22
CA TRP A 85 -3.08 -29.53 -14.14
C TRP A 85 -2.88 -28.17 -14.83
N LYS A 86 -2.76 -27.10 -14.04
CA LYS A 86 -2.59 -25.73 -14.51
C LYS A 86 -1.29 -25.51 -15.30
N ASP A 87 -0.14 -25.91 -14.75
CA ASP A 87 1.17 -25.68 -15.37
C ASP A 87 1.28 -26.38 -16.72
N SER A 88 0.82 -27.64 -16.81
CA SER A 88 0.87 -28.39 -18.06
C SER A 88 -0.05 -27.79 -19.13
N ILE A 89 -1.26 -27.33 -18.76
CA ILE A 89 -2.14 -26.64 -19.71
C ILE A 89 -1.50 -25.34 -20.19
N ARG A 90 -0.97 -24.52 -19.27
CA ARG A 90 -0.30 -23.26 -19.64
C ARG A 90 0.88 -23.48 -20.58
N ALA A 91 1.71 -24.49 -20.30
CA ALA A 91 2.87 -24.83 -21.13
C ALA A 91 2.45 -25.36 -22.51
N ALA A 92 1.48 -26.28 -22.57
CA ALA A 92 1.04 -26.90 -23.83
C ALA A 92 0.32 -25.92 -24.76
N TYR A 93 -0.44 -24.97 -24.20
CA TYR A 93 -1.28 -24.04 -24.96
C TYR A 93 -0.71 -22.61 -25.03
N GLY A 94 0.45 -22.34 -24.42
CA GLY A 94 1.08 -21.02 -24.43
C GLY A 94 0.25 -19.94 -23.71
N VAL A 95 -0.43 -20.31 -22.62
CA VAL A 95 -1.34 -19.41 -21.89
C VAL A 95 -0.63 -18.71 -20.72
N GLY A 96 -0.69 -17.37 -20.73
CA GLY A 96 -0.17 -16.53 -19.65
C GLY A 96 -0.88 -16.78 -18.31
N LEU A 97 -0.20 -16.51 -17.20
CA LEU A 97 -0.74 -16.77 -15.85
C LEU A 97 -2.09 -16.07 -15.60
N ARG A 98 -2.26 -14.84 -16.11
CA ARG A 98 -3.47 -14.02 -15.95
C ARG A 98 -4.59 -14.34 -16.93
N ASP A 99 -4.24 -15.01 -18.03
CA ASP A 99 -5.20 -15.44 -19.05
C ASP A 99 -5.78 -16.83 -18.74
N PHE A 100 -5.15 -17.55 -17.79
CA PHE A 100 -5.68 -18.79 -17.26
C PHE A 100 -6.88 -18.51 -16.36
N ARG A 101 -8.09 -18.59 -16.94
CA ARG A 101 -9.36 -18.30 -16.26
C ARG A 101 -10.29 -19.51 -16.31
N PRO A 102 -10.21 -20.41 -15.33
CA PRO A 102 -11.16 -21.51 -15.19
C PRO A 102 -12.59 -20.98 -14.99
N VAL A 103 -13.56 -21.72 -15.53
CA VAL A 103 -14.99 -21.47 -15.36
C VAL A 103 -15.59 -22.66 -14.63
N THR A 104 -16.19 -22.41 -13.48
CA THR A 104 -16.76 -23.44 -12.61
C THR A 104 -18.29 -23.43 -12.70
N SER A 105 -18.88 -24.62 -12.73
CA SER A 105 -20.31 -24.86 -12.71
C SER A 105 -20.64 -26.02 -11.76
N GLU A 106 -21.78 -25.95 -11.08
CA GLU A 106 -22.25 -27.01 -10.20
C GLU A 106 -23.67 -27.42 -10.58
N ARG A 107 -23.88 -28.73 -10.74
CA ARG A 107 -25.19 -29.35 -10.96
C ARG A 107 -25.51 -30.23 -9.75
N PRO A 108 -26.67 -30.04 -9.09
CA PRO A 108 -27.07 -30.86 -7.96
C PRO A 108 -27.45 -32.29 -8.38
N VAL A 109 -27.48 -33.20 -7.40
CA VAL A 109 -27.97 -34.56 -7.59
C VAL A 109 -29.46 -34.54 -7.92
N THR A 110 -29.89 -35.35 -8.87
CA THR A 110 -31.31 -35.59 -9.16
C THR A 110 -31.60 -37.08 -9.23
N LYS A 111 -32.88 -37.48 -9.22
CA LYS A 111 -33.29 -38.90 -9.35
C LYS A 111 -32.70 -39.63 -10.57
N LYS A 112 -32.28 -38.89 -11.61
CA LYS A 112 -31.76 -39.46 -12.87
C LYS A 112 -30.28 -39.18 -13.10
N GLN A 113 -29.64 -38.31 -12.32
CA GLN A 113 -28.29 -37.83 -12.59
C GLN A 113 -27.50 -37.60 -11.31
N LEU A 114 -26.23 -37.99 -11.34
CA LEU A 114 -25.26 -37.63 -10.31
C LEU A 114 -25.08 -36.11 -10.25
N GLY A 115 -24.78 -35.63 -9.04
CA GLY A 115 -24.28 -34.28 -8.84
C GLY A 115 -22.93 -34.14 -9.51
N GLU A 116 -22.63 -32.95 -10.01
CA GLU A 116 -21.40 -32.67 -10.74
C GLU A 116 -20.90 -31.27 -10.41
N HIS A 117 -19.68 -31.19 -9.92
CA HIS A 117 -18.91 -29.95 -9.92
C HIS A 117 -17.93 -30.03 -11.10
N LEU A 118 -17.98 -29.05 -11.99
CA LEU A 118 -17.20 -29.05 -13.23
C LEU A 118 -16.53 -27.69 -13.40
N THR A 119 -15.20 -27.70 -13.37
CA THR A 119 -14.35 -26.59 -13.75
C THR A 119 -13.76 -26.87 -15.13
N GLN A 120 -13.91 -25.94 -16.05
CA GLN A 120 -13.36 -26.02 -17.41
C GLN A 120 -12.42 -24.86 -17.66
N VAL A 121 -11.39 -25.07 -18.48
CA VAL A 121 -10.53 -23.98 -18.91
C VAL A 121 -10.47 -23.92 -20.43
N PHE A 122 -10.75 -22.73 -20.96
CA PHE A 122 -10.80 -22.47 -22.39
C PHE A 122 -9.64 -21.58 -22.80
N HIS A 123 -9.11 -21.80 -23.99
CA HIS A 123 -8.06 -20.95 -24.52
C HIS A 123 -8.62 -19.52 -24.72
N PRO A 124 -7.96 -18.46 -24.23
CA PRO A 124 -8.51 -17.10 -24.20
C PRO A 124 -8.83 -16.54 -25.60
N ARG A 125 -8.01 -16.88 -26.61
CA ARG A 125 -8.19 -16.45 -28.01
C ARG A 125 -8.93 -17.45 -28.89
N ARG A 126 -8.61 -18.74 -28.78
CA ARG A 126 -9.14 -19.82 -29.64
C ARG A 126 -10.50 -20.37 -29.17
N GLY A 127 -10.87 -20.15 -27.92
CA GLY A 127 -12.12 -20.67 -27.35
C GLY A 127 -12.18 -22.19 -27.20
N GLU A 128 -11.07 -22.90 -27.44
CA GLU A 128 -11.02 -24.36 -27.32
C GLU A 128 -10.90 -24.81 -25.86
N LEU A 129 -11.50 -25.95 -25.52
CA LEU A 129 -11.34 -26.57 -24.22
C LEU A 129 -9.92 -27.15 -24.11
N MET A 130 -9.18 -26.79 -23.06
CA MET A 130 -7.79 -27.23 -22.84
C MET A 130 -7.67 -28.28 -21.72
N GLY A 131 -8.70 -28.42 -20.89
CA GLY A 131 -8.75 -29.37 -19.79
C GLY A 131 -9.90 -29.08 -18.84
N TYR A 132 -10.10 -29.96 -17.86
CA TYR A 132 -11.14 -29.80 -16.85
C TYR A 132 -10.81 -30.46 -15.52
N ILE A 133 -11.47 -30.01 -14.46
CA ILE A 133 -11.59 -30.68 -13.17
C ILE A 133 -13.06 -31.03 -12.99
N ARG A 134 -13.35 -32.29 -12.66
CA ARG A 134 -14.70 -32.78 -12.48
C ARG A 134 -14.80 -33.58 -11.19
N PHE A 135 -15.84 -33.33 -10.41
CA PHE A 135 -16.21 -34.17 -9.28
C PHE A 135 -17.66 -34.63 -9.43
N LYS A 136 -17.85 -35.92 -9.72
CA LYS A 136 -19.19 -36.53 -9.82
C LYS A 136 -19.53 -37.26 -8.53
N TYR A 137 -20.65 -36.91 -7.91
CA TYR A 137 -21.05 -37.42 -6.59
C TYR A 137 -22.50 -37.91 -6.54
N ASN A 138 -22.76 -38.86 -5.65
CA ASN A 138 -24.07 -39.47 -5.43
C ASN A 138 -24.88 -38.73 -4.35
N GLU A 139 -26.07 -39.26 -4.05
CA GLU A 139 -26.97 -38.73 -3.01
C GLU A 139 -26.35 -38.72 -1.60
N ASN A 140 -25.33 -39.55 -1.35
CA ASN A 140 -24.59 -39.56 -0.09
C ASN A 140 -23.48 -38.49 -0.04
N ASN A 141 -23.41 -37.60 -1.03
CA ASN A 141 -22.33 -36.62 -1.18
C ASN A 141 -20.94 -37.26 -1.26
N GLU A 142 -20.83 -38.42 -1.91
CA GLU A 142 -19.56 -39.11 -2.15
C GLU A 142 -19.33 -39.36 -3.63
N GLY A 143 -18.10 -39.14 -4.09
CA GLY A 143 -17.79 -39.08 -5.51
C GLY A 143 -16.40 -39.52 -5.91
N ILE A 144 -16.12 -39.25 -7.18
CA ILE A 144 -14.82 -39.46 -7.83
C ILE A 144 -14.39 -38.11 -8.40
N LEU A 145 -13.17 -37.70 -8.04
CA LEU A 145 -12.48 -36.57 -8.66
C LEU A 145 -11.76 -37.05 -9.91
N GLU A 146 -11.93 -36.32 -11.00
CA GLU A 146 -11.26 -36.48 -12.29
C GLU A 146 -10.60 -35.13 -12.64
N MET A 147 -9.31 -35.13 -12.97
CA MET A 147 -8.60 -33.94 -13.44
C MET A 147 -7.89 -34.29 -14.74
N THR A 148 -8.19 -33.57 -15.82
CA THR A 148 -7.74 -33.91 -17.15
C THR A 148 -7.04 -32.75 -17.83
N ASN A 149 -5.84 -33.03 -18.35
CA ASN A 149 -5.06 -32.17 -19.23
C ASN A 149 -5.13 -32.71 -20.66
N PHE A 150 -5.56 -31.87 -21.60
CA PHE A 150 -5.62 -32.27 -23.00
C PHE A 150 -4.25 -32.16 -23.68
N GLY A 151 -3.93 -33.12 -24.55
CA GLY A 151 -2.65 -33.15 -25.26
C GLY A 151 -1.44 -33.42 -24.36
N ALA A 152 -1.66 -33.85 -23.12
CA ALA A 152 -0.60 -34.18 -22.17
C ALA A 152 -0.32 -35.68 -22.16
N ASN A 153 0.96 -36.05 -22.13
CA ASN A 153 1.40 -37.44 -22.09
C ASN A 153 2.33 -37.72 -20.90
N LEU A 154 2.04 -38.81 -20.18
CA LEU A 154 2.88 -39.37 -19.14
C LEU A 154 3.81 -40.44 -19.71
N GLN A 155 5.10 -40.34 -19.39
CA GLN A 155 6.14 -41.29 -19.73
C GLN A 155 6.62 -42.01 -18.47
N LEU A 156 7.24 -43.19 -18.63
CA LEU A 156 7.66 -44.02 -17.50
C LEU A 156 8.67 -43.33 -16.60
N TRP A 157 9.56 -42.53 -17.18
CA TRP A 157 10.57 -41.79 -16.44
C TRP A 157 9.97 -40.69 -15.54
N HIS A 158 8.76 -40.19 -15.82
CA HIS A 158 8.03 -39.29 -14.92
C HIS A 158 7.64 -39.98 -13.60
N ILE A 159 7.71 -41.32 -13.52
CA ILE A 159 7.47 -42.11 -12.30
C ILE A 159 8.76 -42.33 -11.49
N SER A 160 9.94 -42.14 -12.07
CA SER A 160 11.20 -42.09 -11.32
C SER A 160 11.33 -40.80 -10.51
N MET A 161 12.03 -40.86 -9.37
CA MET A 161 12.33 -39.67 -8.54
C MET A 161 13.14 -38.64 -9.34
N GLY A 162 12.82 -37.35 -9.18
CA GLY A 162 13.50 -36.27 -9.92
C GLY A 162 13.09 -36.09 -11.38
N GLY A 163 12.15 -36.89 -11.90
CA GLY A 163 11.69 -36.79 -13.28
C GLY A 163 10.78 -35.58 -13.51
N THR A 164 11.33 -34.46 -13.98
CA THR A 164 10.57 -33.23 -14.26
C THR A 164 11.08 -32.46 -15.48
N ASN A 165 10.15 -31.96 -16.30
CA ASN A 165 10.42 -31.01 -17.38
C ASN A 165 10.35 -29.54 -16.92
N LYS A 166 10.12 -29.29 -15.63
CA LYS A 166 9.89 -27.94 -15.09
C LYS A 166 11.15 -27.27 -14.52
N ARG A 167 12.29 -27.97 -14.54
CA ARG A 167 13.56 -27.46 -13.99
C ARG A 167 13.96 -26.18 -14.72
N ASN A 168 14.39 -25.15 -13.98
CA ASN A 168 14.82 -23.84 -14.49
C ASN A 168 13.73 -22.98 -15.18
N ASN A 169 12.44 -23.33 -15.07
CA ASN A 169 11.36 -22.49 -15.59
C ASN A 169 10.69 -21.70 -14.47
N GLU A 170 11.09 -20.44 -14.30
CA GLU A 170 10.56 -19.54 -13.27
C GLU A 170 9.06 -19.23 -13.43
N ASP A 171 8.45 -19.48 -14.59
CA ASP A 171 7.02 -19.25 -14.84
C ASP A 171 6.13 -20.40 -14.37
N LEU A 172 6.71 -21.58 -14.11
CA LEU A 172 6.03 -22.75 -13.55
C LEU A 172 6.28 -22.83 -12.05
N ALA A 173 5.36 -23.40 -11.29
CA ALA A 173 5.52 -23.47 -9.84
C ALA A 173 6.37 -24.69 -9.41
N GLY A 174 6.69 -25.64 -10.29
CA GLY A 174 7.28 -26.95 -9.93
C GLY A 174 8.77 -27.07 -10.24
N GLU A 175 9.59 -27.59 -9.31
CA GLU A 175 11.05 -27.71 -9.52
C GLU A 175 11.60 -29.14 -9.49
N HIS A 176 11.04 -30.05 -8.66
CA HIS A 176 11.70 -31.32 -8.33
C HIS A 176 11.06 -32.60 -8.94
N GLY A 177 9.84 -32.54 -9.46
CA GLY A 177 9.19 -33.71 -10.10
C GLY A 177 8.57 -34.76 -9.17
N ASP A 178 8.70 -34.59 -7.86
CA ASP A 178 8.22 -35.59 -6.88
C ASP A 178 6.75 -35.40 -6.47
N GLY A 179 6.18 -34.21 -6.66
CA GLY A 179 4.88 -33.82 -6.10
C GLY A 179 3.71 -34.73 -6.47
N LEU A 180 3.69 -35.26 -7.70
CA LEU A 180 2.70 -36.24 -8.14
C LEU A 180 2.73 -37.50 -7.28
N LYS A 181 3.93 -38.05 -7.04
CA LYS A 181 4.12 -39.28 -6.28
C LYS A 181 3.80 -39.07 -4.81
N SER A 182 4.23 -37.95 -4.24
CA SER A 182 3.91 -37.56 -2.86
C SER A 182 2.41 -37.46 -2.63
N SER A 183 1.68 -36.90 -3.60
CA SER A 183 0.22 -36.78 -3.54
C SER A 183 -0.47 -38.13 -3.61
N MET A 184 -0.01 -39.02 -4.50
CA MET A 184 -0.48 -40.39 -4.57
C MET A 184 -0.18 -41.14 -3.27
N ASN A 185 1.02 -40.98 -2.70
CA ASN A 185 1.40 -41.58 -1.42
C ASN A 185 0.45 -41.14 -0.29
N HIS A 186 0.20 -39.83 -0.17
CA HIS A 186 -0.66 -39.26 0.85
C HIS A 186 -2.12 -39.75 0.73
N LEU A 187 -2.67 -39.79 -0.49
CA LEU A 187 -4.07 -40.19 -0.69
C LEU A 187 -4.27 -41.70 -0.54
N ARG A 188 -3.26 -42.51 -0.90
CA ARG A 188 -3.32 -43.98 -0.77
C ARG A 188 -3.10 -44.45 0.67
N ARG A 189 -2.33 -43.74 1.49
CA ARG A 189 -1.99 -44.21 2.86
C ARG A 189 -3.16 -44.11 3.82
N PHE A 190 -3.06 -44.83 4.94
CA PHE A 190 -3.98 -44.69 6.07
C PHE A 190 -3.82 -43.30 6.72
N PRO A 191 -4.91 -42.64 7.17
CA PRO A 191 -6.31 -43.11 7.15
C PRO A 191 -7.10 -42.82 5.87
N GLN A 192 -6.51 -42.08 4.91
CA GLN A 192 -7.20 -41.63 3.69
C GLN A 192 -7.67 -42.82 2.83
N ASN A 193 -6.77 -43.74 2.47
CA ASN A 193 -7.06 -44.97 1.73
C ASN A 193 -7.88 -44.77 0.43
N TYR A 194 -7.81 -43.60 -0.22
CA TYR A 194 -8.56 -43.34 -1.45
C TYR A 194 -7.90 -44.06 -2.63
N PRO A 195 -8.60 -44.89 -3.41
CA PRO A 195 -8.05 -45.44 -4.66
C PRO A 195 -7.63 -44.30 -5.59
N CYS A 196 -6.42 -44.39 -6.14
CA CYS A 196 -5.91 -43.40 -7.08
C CYS A 196 -5.36 -44.09 -8.33
N HIS A 197 -5.72 -43.59 -9.50
CA HIS A 197 -5.16 -44.06 -10.77
C HIS A 197 -5.07 -42.92 -11.78
N MET A 198 -4.31 -43.13 -12.84
CA MET A 198 -4.21 -42.21 -13.96
C MET A 198 -4.48 -42.95 -15.27
N GLU A 199 -4.94 -42.20 -16.26
CA GLU A 199 -5.12 -42.66 -17.62
C GLU A 199 -4.34 -41.72 -18.54
N SER A 200 -3.35 -42.25 -19.24
CA SER A 200 -2.48 -41.50 -20.15
C SER A 200 -1.73 -42.43 -21.09
N SER A 201 -1.40 -41.94 -22.29
CA SER A 201 -0.49 -42.62 -23.22
C SER A 201 -1.00 -44.03 -23.59
N SER A 202 -2.32 -44.17 -23.73
CA SER A 202 -3.02 -45.46 -23.95
C SER A 202 -2.85 -46.48 -22.81
N ALA A 203 -2.49 -46.04 -21.62
CA ALA A 203 -2.24 -46.89 -20.47
C ALA A 203 -2.98 -46.41 -19.21
N ARG A 204 -3.32 -47.37 -18.34
CA ARG A 204 -3.83 -47.12 -17.00
C ARG A 204 -2.73 -47.34 -15.97
N TRP A 205 -2.55 -46.35 -15.09
CA TRP A 205 -1.49 -46.28 -14.09
C TRP A 205 -2.12 -46.36 -12.71
N THR A 206 -1.96 -47.49 -12.01
CA THR A 206 -2.64 -47.77 -10.74
C THR A 206 -1.63 -47.74 -9.59
N TRP A 207 -1.96 -47.01 -8.53
CA TRP A 207 -1.07 -46.80 -7.38
C TRP A 207 -1.47 -47.66 -6.19
N PHE A 208 -0.52 -48.39 -5.61
CA PHE A 208 -0.76 -49.31 -4.50
C PHE A 208 0.47 -49.47 -3.62
N PHE A 209 0.28 -49.89 -2.36
CA PHE A 209 1.38 -50.30 -1.50
C PHE A 209 1.69 -51.77 -1.73
N ASN A 210 2.96 -52.10 -1.96
CA ASN A 210 3.42 -53.46 -2.09
C ASN A 210 3.57 -54.15 -0.72
N GLN A 211 4.04 -55.40 -0.71
CA GLN A 211 4.24 -56.17 0.53
C GLN A 211 5.29 -55.55 1.47
N GLY A 212 6.25 -54.80 0.92
CA GLY A 212 7.24 -54.02 1.68
C GLY A 212 6.70 -52.69 2.22
N ASN A 213 5.42 -52.40 2.05
CA ASN A 213 4.79 -51.13 2.42
C ASN A 213 5.44 -49.92 1.71
N GLU A 214 5.83 -50.11 0.45
CA GLU A 214 6.31 -49.05 -0.43
C GLU A 214 5.29 -48.79 -1.54
N LEU A 215 5.18 -47.54 -1.96
CA LEU A 215 4.27 -47.12 -3.02
C LEU A 215 4.84 -47.52 -4.38
N ASP A 216 4.07 -48.32 -5.10
CA ASP A 216 4.36 -48.76 -6.45
C ASP A 216 3.29 -48.26 -7.43
N CYS A 217 3.69 -48.09 -8.69
CA CYS A 217 2.80 -47.78 -9.79
C CYS A 217 2.78 -48.96 -10.79
N LYS A 218 1.62 -49.61 -10.94
CA LYS A 218 1.40 -50.62 -11.99
C LYS A 218 0.83 -49.94 -13.23
N VAL A 219 1.54 -50.09 -14.34
CA VAL A 219 1.16 -49.54 -15.64
C VAL A 219 0.62 -50.68 -16.50
N PHE A 220 -0.59 -50.53 -17.00
CA PHE A 220 -1.24 -51.49 -17.89
C PHE A 220 -1.60 -50.79 -19.21
N LYS A 221 -0.95 -51.21 -20.30
CA LYS A 221 -1.24 -50.69 -21.64
C LYS A 221 -2.50 -51.33 -22.20
N LEU A 222 -3.45 -50.52 -22.66
CA LEU A 222 -4.66 -51.02 -23.30
C LEU A 222 -4.32 -51.68 -24.64
N PRO A 223 -5.06 -52.72 -25.06
CA PRO A 223 -4.90 -53.33 -26.36
C PRO A 223 -5.08 -52.31 -27.50
N PRO A 224 -4.27 -52.37 -28.58
CA PRO A 224 -4.38 -51.46 -29.72
C PRO A 224 -5.79 -51.42 -30.33
N ASP A 225 -6.45 -52.58 -30.45
CA ASP A 225 -7.81 -52.69 -31.00
C ASP A 225 -8.84 -51.92 -30.16
N GLU A 226 -8.67 -51.91 -28.83
CA GLU A 226 -9.56 -51.16 -27.94
C GLU A 226 -9.36 -49.65 -28.13
N ILE A 227 -8.11 -49.20 -28.26
CA ILE A 227 -7.78 -47.80 -28.52
C ILE A 227 -8.33 -47.37 -29.88
N GLN A 228 -8.15 -48.19 -30.92
CA GLN A 228 -8.62 -47.91 -32.26
C GLN A 228 -10.15 -47.76 -32.30
N LYS A 229 -10.88 -48.67 -31.65
CA LYS A 229 -12.34 -48.58 -31.53
C LYS A 229 -12.80 -47.29 -30.84
N ARG A 230 -12.07 -46.83 -29.82
CA ARG A 230 -12.38 -45.56 -29.14
C ARG A 230 -12.05 -44.34 -30.00
N LYS A 231 -10.97 -44.40 -30.81
CA LYS A 231 -10.65 -43.36 -31.80
C LYS A 231 -11.76 -43.20 -32.82
N GLU A 232 -12.19 -44.29 -33.44
CA GLU A 232 -13.30 -44.31 -34.41
C GLU A 232 -14.59 -43.77 -33.80
N ALA A 233 -14.88 -44.11 -32.54
CA ALA A 233 -16.07 -43.60 -31.84
C ALA A 233 -16.03 -42.09 -31.56
N THR A 234 -14.86 -41.45 -31.62
CA THR A 234 -14.66 -40.02 -31.33
C THR A 234 -14.25 -39.20 -32.56
N GLU A 235 -14.01 -39.85 -33.70
CA GLU A 235 -13.64 -39.22 -34.95
C GLU A 235 -14.74 -38.25 -35.43
N GLY A 236 -14.32 -37.06 -35.88
CA GLY A 236 -15.22 -35.99 -36.32
C GLY A 236 -16.09 -35.35 -35.23
N LYS A 237 -16.04 -35.84 -33.98
CA LYS A 237 -16.80 -35.24 -32.86
C LYS A 237 -16.03 -34.06 -32.25
N PRO A 238 -16.74 -32.97 -31.90
CA PRO A 238 -16.12 -31.85 -31.22
C PRO A 238 -15.56 -32.27 -29.87
N ARG A 239 -14.55 -31.55 -29.39
CA ARG A 239 -13.95 -31.78 -28.09
C ARG A 239 -14.96 -31.48 -26.99
N THR A 240 -15.18 -32.43 -26.09
CA THR A 240 -16.07 -32.30 -24.92
C THR A 240 -15.28 -32.60 -23.65
N THR A 241 -15.96 -32.65 -22.50
CA THR A 241 -15.36 -33.06 -21.22
C THR A 241 -15.26 -34.58 -21.08
N GLU A 242 -14.84 -35.25 -22.15
CA GLU A 242 -14.56 -36.69 -22.19
C GLU A 242 -13.09 -36.88 -22.55
N ALA A 243 -12.31 -37.39 -21.59
CA ALA A 243 -10.90 -37.66 -21.78
C ALA A 243 -10.67 -38.80 -22.78
N ARG A 244 -9.67 -38.63 -23.64
CA ARG A 244 -9.22 -39.62 -24.60
C ARG A 244 -7.85 -40.14 -24.16
N ILE A 245 -7.81 -41.34 -23.59
CA ILE A 245 -6.63 -41.92 -22.94
C ILE A 245 -5.35 -41.98 -23.81
N TRP A 246 -5.47 -41.91 -25.14
CA TRP A 246 -4.33 -41.92 -26.07
C TRP A 246 -3.73 -40.53 -26.34
N GLU A 247 -4.41 -39.45 -25.98
CA GLU A 247 -3.97 -38.06 -26.23
C GLU A 247 -3.97 -37.20 -24.95
N ASP A 248 -4.65 -37.65 -23.89
CA ASP A 248 -4.84 -36.89 -22.66
C ASP A 248 -4.26 -37.60 -21.44
N THR A 249 -3.94 -36.80 -20.43
CA THR A 249 -3.61 -37.31 -19.10
C THR A 249 -4.74 -36.97 -18.14
N SER A 250 -5.32 -37.99 -17.51
CA SER A 250 -6.35 -37.85 -16.47
C SER A 250 -5.89 -38.47 -15.16
N ILE A 251 -6.14 -37.78 -14.05
CA ILE A 251 -5.94 -38.26 -12.68
C ILE A 251 -7.31 -38.54 -12.07
N PHE A 252 -7.45 -39.67 -11.39
CA PHE A 252 -8.66 -40.07 -10.70
C PHE A 252 -8.40 -40.34 -9.21
N VAL A 253 -9.22 -39.76 -8.34
CA VAL A 253 -9.17 -39.96 -6.88
C VAL A 253 -10.54 -40.42 -6.38
N GLY A 254 -10.54 -41.51 -5.62
CA GLY A 254 -11.75 -42.23 -5.21
C GLY A 254 -12.19 -43.24 -6.26
N GLY A 255 -13.11 -44.12 -5.88
CA GLY A 255 -13.66 -45.11 -6.81
C GLY A 255 -14.24 -46.33 -6.11
N ARG A 256 -14.03 -47.50 -6.71
CA ARG A 256 -14.41 -48.78 -6.09
C ARG A 256 -13.60 -48.97 -4.81
N GLY A 257 -14.30 -49.19 -3.69
CA GLY A 257 -13.70 -49.29 -2.36
C GLY A 257 -14.03 -48.07 -1.50
N LYS A 258 -13.40 -46.92 -1.78
CA LYS A 258 -13.66 -45.67 -1.05
C LYS A 258 -13.85 -44.51 -2.01
N LYS A 259 -14.94 -43.77 -1.83
CA LYS A 259 -15.24 -42.53 -2.56
C LYS A 259 -14.79 -41.31 -1.75
N LEU A 260 -14.47 -40.23 -2.44
CA LEU A 260 -14.08 -38.97 -1.81
C LEU A 260 -15.36 -38.23 -1.38
N PRO A 261 -15.48 -37.76 -0.13
CA PRO A 261 -16.61 -36.94 0.29
C PRO A 261 -16.61 -35.55 -0.38
N LEU A 262 -17.79 -35.02 -0.67
CA LEU A 262 -17.97 -33.69 -1.29
C LEU A 262 -17.39 -32.57 -0.44
N TRP A 263 -17.56 -32.64 0.89
CA TRP A 263 -17.03 -31.62 1.79
C TRP A 263 -15.50 -31.58 1.78
N GLU A 264 -14.85 -32.74 1.64
CA GLU A 264 -13.40 -32.87 1.54
C GLU A 264 -12.93 -32.30 0.21
N PHE A 265 -13.61 -32.63 -0.90
CA PHE A 265 -13.35 -32.03 -2.20
C PHE A 265 -13.48 -30.50 -2.18
N ARG A 266 -14.56 -29.96 -1.58
CA ARG A 266 -14.72 -28.50 -1.42
C ARG A 266 -13.61 -27.87 -0.57
N ASN A 267 -13.10 -28.59 0.42
CA ASN A 267 -11.96 -28.13 1.22
C ASN A 267 -10.65 -28.14 0.41
N MET A 268 -10.45 -29.15 -0.45
CA MET A 268 -9.34 -29.21 -1.39
C MET A 268 -9.34 -28.02 -2.36
N LEU A 269 -10.50 -27.56 -2.84
CA LEU A 269 -10.58 -26.41 -3.76
C LEU A 269 -10.03 -25.10 -3.17
N LYS A 270 -10.03 -24.94 -1.84
CA LYS A 270 -9.57 -23.73 -1.15
C LYS A 270 -8.07 -23.47 -1.26
N VAL A 271 -7.29 -24.38 -1.84
CA VAL A 271 -5.85 -24.21 -2.04
C VAL A 271 -5.50 -23.23 -3.15
N THR A 272 -6.49 -22.71 -3.89
CA THR A 272 -6.26 -21.76 -4.97
C THR A 272 -7.41 -20.75 -5.07
N ILE A 273 -7.12 -19.54 -5.55
CA ILE A 273 -8.11 -18.46 -5.71
C ILE A 273 -8.60 -18.27 -7.15
N ASP A 274 -7.99 -18.93 -8.12
CA ASP A 274 -8.35 -18.78 -9.54
C ASP A 274 -9.50 -19.70 -9.99
N LEU A 275 -9.93 -20.65 -9.15
CA LEU A 275 -11.13 -21.46 -9.40
C LEU A 275 -12.44 -20.71 -9.12
N GLU A 276 -12.40 -19.82 -8.13
CA GLU A 276 -13.48 -18.92 -7.73
C GLU A 276 -12.86 -17.56 -7.44
N LEU A 277 -12.73 -16.73 -8.49
CA LEU A 277 -12.11 -15.41 -8.36
C LEU A 277 -12.94 -14.52 -7.43
N PRO A 278 -12.37 -14.04 -6.31
CA PRO A 278 -13.07 -13.14 -5.41
C PRO A 278 -13.39 -11.80 -6.08
N ALA A 279 -14.43 -11.12 -5.58
CA ALA A 279 -14.68 -9.73 -5.94
C ALA A 279 -13.62 -8.82 -5.31
N GLY A 280 -13.36 -7.66 -5.92
CA GLY A 280 -12.46 -6.66 -5.33
C GLY A 280 -10.96 -7.00 -5.40
N ILE A 281 -10.54 -7.69 -6.47
CA ILE A 281 -9.11 -7.90 -6.78
C ILE A 281 -8.57 -6.68 -7.54
N PHE A 282 -7.48 -6.11 -7.04
CA PHE A 282 -6.73 -5.08 -7.74
C PHE A 282 -5.45 -5.68 -8.31
N GLN A 283 -5.43 -5.83 -9.63
CA GLN A 283 -4.33 -6.45 -10.36
C GLN A 283 -3.22 -5.44 -10.67
N THR A 284 -1.98 -5.73 -10.27
CA THR A 284 -0.80 -4.88 -10.55
C THR A 284 0.32 -5.69 -11.20
N PRO A 285 1.33 -5.08 -11.83
CA PRO A 285 2.48 -5.81 -12.38
C PRO A 285 3.27 -6.61 -11.32
N TYR A 286 3.17 -6.23 -10.04
CA TYR A 286 3.91 -6.83 -8.93
C TYR A 286 3.15 -7.97 -8.23
N GLY A 287 1.84 -8.07 -8.46
CA GLY A 287 0.93 -8.93 -7.72
C GLY A 287 -0.48 -8.39 -7.69
N ASP A 288 -1.37 -9.10 -7.01
CA ASP A 288 -2.74 -8.67 -6.81
C ASP A 288 -3.01 -8.38 -5.33
N LEU A 289 -3.75 -7.31 -5.06
CA LEU A 289 -4.32 -7.00 -3.75
C LEU A 289 -5.76 -7.50 -3.70
N ILE A 290 -6.13 -8.17 -2.63
CA ILE A 290 -7.46 -8.74 -2.42
C ILE A 290 -8.04 -8.11 -1.15
N LEU A 291 -9.05 -7.25 -1.32
CA LEU A 291 -9.72 -6.58 -0.20
C LEU A 291 -10.81 -7.41 0.47
N ASP A 292 -11.13 -8.58 -0.09
CA ASP A 292 -12.12 -9.50 0.49
C ASP A 292 -11.67 -10.01 1.86
N GLN A 293 -12.43 -9.65 2.89
CA GLN A 293 -12.13 -10.02 4.27
C GLN A 293 -12.25 -11.52 4.52
N ALA A 294 -12.99 -12.28 3.71
CA ALA A 294 -13.03 -13.73 3.81
C ALA A 294 -11.68 -14.39 3.46
N LEU A 295 -10.84 -13.68 2.70
CA LEU A 295 -9.51 -14.14 2.28
C LEU A 295 -8.38 -13.42 3.01
N ALA A 296 -8.70 -12.52 3.95
CA ALA A 296 -7.72 -11.77 4.73
C ALA A 296 -6.64 -12.69 5.33
N GLN A 297 -5.44 -12.14 5.52
CA GLN A 297 -4.26 -12.85 6.03
C GLN A 297 -3.68 -13.91 5.08
N ASN A 298 -4.28 -14.21 3.93
CA ASN A 298 -3.72 -15.23 3.04
C ASN A 298 -2.69 -14.64 2.06
N ILE A 299 -1.60 -15.39 1.86
CA ILE A 299 -0.66 -15.14 0.76
C ILE A 299 -0.80 -16.26 -0.26
N TYR A 300 -1.02 -15.86 -1.50
CA TYR A 300 -1.02 -16.71 -2.67
C TYR A 300 0.26 -16.47 -3.48
N LEU A 301 0.77 -17.52 -4.09
CA LEU A 301 1.83 -17.45 -5.09
C LEU A 301 1.37 -18.20 -6.32
N LYS A 302 1.27 -17.51 -7.45
CA LYS A 302 0.74 -18.10 -8.69
C LYS A 302 -0.61 -18.81 -8.43
N PRO A 303 -1.62 -17.99 -8.14
CA PRO A 303 -2.80 -18.21 -7.26
C PRO A 303 -2.85 -19.36 -6.24
N LEU A 304 -1.78 -20.09 -5.96
CA LEU A 304 -1.76 -21.17 -4.98
C LEU A 304 -1.60 -20.62 -3.56
N LEU A 305 -2.42 -21.09 -2.63
CA LEU A 305 -2.33 -20.73 -1.22
C LEU A 305 -1.03 -21.29 -0.62
N LEU A 306 -0.25 -20.41 -0.01
CA LEU A 306 0.95 -20.79 0.74
C LEU A 306 0.67 -20.94 2.24
N GLY A 307 -0.34 -20.25 2.75
CA GLY A 307 -0.75 -20.26 4.15
C GLY A 307 -1.13 -18.88 4.66
N SER A 308 -1.34 -18.77 5.98
CA SER A 308 -1.55 -17.48 6.64
C SER A 308 -0.24 -16.70 6.68
N GLY A 309 -0.25 -15.54 6.02
CA GLY A 309 0.86 -14.62 5.90
C GLY A 309 1.15 -13.91 7.21
N GLN A 310 2.11 -14.46 7.96
CA GLN A 310 2.85 -13.68 8.94
C GLN A 310 4.17 -13.23 8.32
N ILE A 311 4.44 -11.93 8.36
CA ILE A 311 5.71 -11.35 7.91
C ILE A 311 6.37 -10.68 9.11
N GLY A 312 7.55 -11.17 9.49
CA GLY A 312 8.27 -10.65 10.66
C GLY A 312 7.47 -10.74 11.96
N GLY A 313 6.66 -11.80 12.12
CA GLY A 313 5.79 -12.00 13.30
C GLY A 313 4.49 -11.19 13.30
N LYS A 314 4.20 -10.40 12.25
CA LYS A 314 2.97 -9.61 12.13
C LYS A 314 2.04 -10.22 11.10
N THR A 315 0.75 -10.21 11.39
CA THR A 315 -0.29 -10.65 10.46
C THR A 315 -0.59 -9.57 9.43
N LEU A 316 -1.02 -10.02 8.25
CA LEU A 316 -1.58 -9.14 7.24
C LEU A 316 -3.04 -8.82 7.56
N THR A 317 -3.52 -7.64 7.17
CA THR A 317 -4.93 -7.27 7.22
C THR A 317 -5.66 -7.72 5.95
N TYR A 318 -4.97 -7.69 4.80
CA TYR A 318 -5.53 -8.07 3.51
C TYR A 318 -4.85 -9.32 2.93
N ALA A 319 -5.36 -9.82 1.81
CA ALA A 319 -4.76 -10.93 1.08
C ALA A 319 -3.98 -10.45 -0.14
N TYR A 320 -2.97 -11.23 -0.53
CA TYR A 320 -2.08 -10.89 -1.63
C TYR A 320 -1.82 -12.09 -2.51
N ASN A 321 -1.86 -11.91 -3.83
CA ASN A 321 -1.39 -12.89 -4.79
C ASN A 321 -0.10 -12.41 -5.45
N LEU A 322 1.01 -13.10 -5.18
CA LEU A 322 2.29 -12.80 -5.78
C LEU A 322 2.43 -13.56 -7.11
N LEU A 323 2.83 -12.85 -8.17
CA LEU A 323 3.05 -13.48 -9.48
C LEU A 323 4.42 -14.14 -9.60
N LYS A 324 5.39 -13.68 -8.79
CA LYS A 324 6.77 -14.16 -8.77
C LYS A 324 7.24 -14.46 -7.35
N GLY A 325 8.00 -15.53 -7.19
CA GLY A 325 8.58 -15.96 -5.92
C GLY A 325 9.05 -17.40 -5.98
N GLN A 326 10.01 -17.73 -5.12
CA GLN A 326 10.47 -19.09 -4.89
C GLN A 326 10.00 -19.55 -3.52
N THR A 327 9.63 -20.81 -3.41
CA THR A 327 9.26 -21.46 -2.15
C THR A 327 10.26 -22.57 -1.84
N ASN A 328 10.35 -22.97 -0.57
CA ASN A 328 11.07 -24.21 -0.23
C ASN A 328 10.39 -25.45 -0.84
N ARG A 329 11.05 -26.62 -0.74
CA ARG A 329 10.56 -27.91 -1.27
C ARG A 329 9.12 -28.23 -0.85
N ASP A 330 8.77 -27.93 0.40
CA ASP A 330 7.44 -28.19 0.97
C ASP A 330 6.43 -27.05 0.73
N ARG A 331 6.87 -25.98 0.04
CA ARG A 331 6.04 -24.82 -0.35
C ARG A 331 5.36 -24.09 0.81
N GLN A 332 5.98 -24.15 1.99
CA GLN A 332 5.43 -23.61 3.24
C GLN A 332 5.87 -22.17 3.52
N ALA A 333 6.94 -21.70 2.86
CA ALA A 333 7.47 -20.36 3.10
C ALA A 333 8.05 -19.74 1.82
N ILE A 334 7.73 -18.47 1.60
CA ILE A 334 8.54 -17.54 0.79
C ILE A 334 9.49 -16.83 1.75
N SER A 335 10.71 -16.51 1.29
CA SER A 335 11.60 -15.66 2.06
C SER A 335 10.92 -14.33 2.43
N LEU A 336 10.83 -14.06 3.74
CA LEU A 336 10.20 -12.86 4.28
C LEU A 336 10.89 -11.57 3.83
N SER A 337 12.17 -11.66 3.44
CA SER A 337 12.92 -10.53 2.85
C SER A 337 12.27 -10.01 1.56
N ASP A 338 11.64 -10.89 0.80
CA ASP A 338 11.19 -10.62 -0.57
C ASP A 338 9.72 -10.21 -0.63
N VAL A 339 8.91 -10.58 0.37
CA VAL A 339 7.47 -10.34 0.37
C VAL A 339 7.14 -8.89 0.71
N GLY A 340 7.78 -8.32 1.74
CA GLY A 340 7.48 -6.95 2.20
C GLY A 340 7.62 -5.89 1.09
N PRO A 341 8.75 -5.84 0.35
CA PRO A 341 8.90 -4.91 -0.77
C PRO A 341 7.85 -5.09 -1.87
N LYS A 342 7.45 -6.33 -2.17
CA LYS A 342 6.39 -6.63 -3.16
C LYS A 342 5.03 -6.13 -2.69
N ILE A 343 4.67 -6.33 -1.42
CA ILE A 343 3.43 -5.81 -0.84
C ILE A 343 3.39 -4.28 -0.94
N THR A 344 4.48 -3.59 -0.58
CA THR A 344 4.56 -2.14 -0.72
C THR A 344 4.42 -1.69 -2.17
N ALA A 345 5.05 -2.40 -3.12
CA ALA A 345 4.93 -2.09 -4.55
C ALA A 345 3.51 -2.32 -5.09
N ILE A 346 2.83 -3.38 -4.63
CA ILE A 346 1.41 -3.62 -4.94
C ILE A 346 0.58 -2.44 -4.43
N TRP A 347 0.70 -2.06 -3.15
CA TRP A 347 -0.04 -0.93 -2.61
C TRP A 347 0.23 0.37 -3.35
N ASP A 348 1.49 0.71 -3.62
CA ASP A 348 1.83 1.92 -4.34
C ASP A 348 1.18 1.96 -5.73
N GLU A 349 1.14 0.82 -6.43
CA GLU A 349 0.53 0.74 -7.75
C GLU A 349 -1.01 0.81 -7.71
N VAL A 350 -1.64 0.13 -6.76
CA VAL A 350 -3.09 0.23 -6.59
C VAL A 350 -3.48 1.64 -6.14
N LEU A 351 -2.69 2.35 -5.33
CA LEU A 351 -2.99 3.73 -4.96
C LEU A 351 -2.89 4.69 -6.15
N LYS A 352 -2.01 4.43 -7.12
CA LYS A 352 -1.92 5.22 -8.35
C LYS A 352 -3.14 5.04 -9.26
N THR A 353 -3.64 3.81 -9.38
CA THR A 353 -4.64 3.43 -10.39
C THR A 353 -6.05 3.20 -9.84
N GLY A 354 -6.16 2.89 -8.55
CA GLY A 354 -7.39 2.49 -7.87
C GLY A 354 -8.30 3.66 -7.47
N GLY A 355 -9.53 3.30 -7.13
CA GLY A 355 -10.59 4.22 -6.68
C GLY A 355 -10.51 4.57 -5.19
N SER A 356 -11.52 5.31 -4.73
CA SER A 356 -11.62 5.80 -3.33
C SER A 356 -11.52 4.69 -2.29
N ASP A 357 -12.04 3.50 -2.57
CA ASP A 357 -12.13 2.42 -1.59
C ASP A 357 -10.77 1.88 -1.17
N VAL A 358 -9.83 1.77 -2.11
CA VAL A 358 -8.44 1.35 -1.80
C VAL A 358 -7.73 2.45 -1.03
N ILE A 359 -7.91 3.70 -1.44
CA ILE A 359 -7.29 4.85 -0.77
C ILE A 359 -7.80 4.92 0.68
N ASN A 360 -9.10 4.69 0.90
CA ASN A 360 -9.69 4.57 2.24
C ASN A 360 -9.03 3.45 3.03
N ALA A 361 -9.05 2.23 2.48
CA ALA A 361 -8.50 1.05 3.13
C ALA A 361 -7.04 1.27 3.57
N TYR A 362 -6.20 1.82 2.70
CA TYR A 362 -4.79 2.05 3.03
C TYR A 362 -4.58 3.23 3.98
N THR A 363 -5.37 4.30 3.84
CA THR A 363 -5.34 5.44 4.79
C THR A 363 -5.68 4.97 6.19
N ASP A 364 -6.69 4.12 6.33
CA ASP A 364 -7.09 3.53 7.61
C ASP A 364 -5.99 2.63 8.18
N LEU A 365 -5.30 1.84 7.34
CA LEU A 365 -4.13 1.05 7.78
C LEU A 365 -3.03 1.95 8.36
N LEU A 366 -2.69 3.04 7.68
CA LEU A 366 -1.65 3.98 8.13
C LEU A 366 -2.06 4.72 9.42
N LEU A 367 -3.33 5.07 9.58
CA LEU A 367 -3.82 5.79 10.75
C LEU A 367 -3.96 4.88 11.98
N THR A 368 -4.39 3.64 11.79
CA THR A 368 -4.82 2.77 12.91
C THR A 368 -3.89 1.60 13.20
N LYS A 369 -3.15 1.12 12.20
CA LYS A 369 -2.38 -0.14 12.25
C LYS A 369 -0.93 0.00 11.80
N LEU A 370 -0.41 1.23 11.68
CA LEU A 370 0.98 1.46 11.29
C LEU A 370 1.93 0.70 12.21
N ASN A 371 2.86 -0.06 11.62
CA ASN A 371 3.80 -0.90 12.35
C ASN A 371 3.14 -1.97 13.25
N GLN A 372 1.84 -2.21 13.15
CA GLN A 372 1.13 -3.31 13.84
C GLN A 372 0.81 -4.46 12.90
N THR A 373 0.66 -4.17 11.61
CA THR A 373 0.35 -5.16 10.57
C THR A 373 1.44 -5.20 9.50
N ALA A 374 1.56 -6.33 8.82
CA ALA A 374 2.56 -6.55 7.78
C ALA A 374 2.32 -5.73 6.49
N ASP A 375 1.10 -5.22 6.27
CA ASP A 375 0.74 -4.39 5.12
C ASP A 375 1.42 -3.01 5.13
N VAL A 376 1.70 -2.50 6.34
CA VAL A 376 2.28 -1.15 6.56
C VAL A 376 3.43 -1.23 7.55
N MET A 377 4.53 -1.85 7.12
CA MET A 377 5.78 -1.94 7.86
C MET A 377 6.85 -0.99 7.30
N PRO A 378 7.13 0.14 7.95
CA PRO A 378 8.26 0.97 7.59
C PRO A 378 9.57 0.21 7.83
N LYS A 379 10.48 0.20 6.85
CA LYS A 379 11.88 -0.24 7.04
C LYS A 379 12.72 1.00 7.32
N ASP A 380 13.49 0.99 8.40
CA ASP A 380 14.33 2.12 8.85
C ASP A 380 13.55 3.45 8.94
N GLY A 381 12.30 3.38 9.40
CA GLY A 381 11.40 4.54 9.51
C GLY A 381 10.90 5.09 8.17
N LYS A 382 11.02 4.33 7.07
CA LYS A 382 10.60 4.72 5.72
C LYS A 382 9.59 3.73 5.14
N LEU A 383 8.51 4.26 4.55
CA LEU A 383 7.62 3.54 3.65
C LEU A 383 7.97 3.93 2.21
N SER A 384 8.19 2.94 1.34
CA SER A 384 8.56 3.14 -0.06
C SER A 384 7.33 3.42 -0.95
N LEU A 385 6.56 4.44 -0.61
CA LEU A 385 5.45 4.92 -1.44
C LEU A 385 5.94 6.04 -2.37
N SER A 386 5.37 6.10 -3.58
CA SER A 386 5.61 7.20 -4.50
C SER A 386 4.97 8.49 -4.01
N ARG A 387 5.52 9.63 -4.44
CA ARG A 387 5.00 10.97 -4.07
C ARG A 387 3.53 11.16 -4.47
N ASN A 388 3.11 10.56 -5.57
CA ASN A 388 1.71 10.63 -6.04
C ASN A 388 0.77 9.88 -5.09
N SER A 389 1.09 8.62 -4.75
CA SER A 389 0.31 7.81 -3.80
C SER A 389 0.20 8.49 -2.43
N THR A 390 1.31 8.99 -1.89
CA THR A 390 1.32 9.72 -0.62
C THR A 390 0.50 10.99 -0.67
N ARG A 391 0.51 11.70 -1.81
CA ARG A 391 -0.33 12.89 -1.99
C ARG A 391 -1.82 12.54 -2.03
N LYS A 392 -2.22 11.43 -2.67
CA LYS A 392 -3.61 10.96 -2.64
C LYS A 392 -4.06 10.59 -1.23
N ILE A 393 -3.21 9.89 -0.47
CA ILE A 393 -3.44 9.59 0.95
C ILE A 393 -3.62 10.89 1.74
N TRP A 394 -2.73 11.87 1.55
CA TRP A 394 -2.80 13.15 2.25
C TRP A 394 -4.08 13.94 1.96
N ILE A 395 -4.49 14.00 0.68
CA ILE A 395 -5.76 14.63 0.30
C ILE A 395 -6.91 13.90 0.99
N ARG A 396 -6.91 12.56 0.98
CA ARG A 396 -7.95 11.78 1.59
C ARG A 396 -8.02 11.98 3.11
N MET A 397 -6.87 12.01 3.77
CA MET A 397 -6.76 12.37 5.18
C MET A 397 -7.36 13.75 5.47
N GLY A 398 -7.16 14.74 4.60
CA GLY A 398 -7.79 16.06 4.75
C GLY A 398 -9.32 16.07 4.63
N GLU A 399 -9.90 15.06 3.97
CA GLU A 399 -11.35 14.90 3.81
C GLU A 399 -11.98 14.04 4.93
N THR A 400 -11.21 13.13 5.51
CA THR A 400 -11.63 12.23 6.58
C THR A 400 -11.29 12.83 7.95
N ASN A 401 -12.03 12.51 9.01
CA ASN A 401 -11.79 13.04 10.38
C ASN A 401 -12.14 14.52 10.60
N LYS A 402 -13.21 15.02 9.96
CA LYS A 402 -13.86 16.25 10.44
C LYS A 402 -14.46 16.01 11.83
N ASP A 403 -14.44 17.02 12.68
CA ASP A 403 -15.15 16.95 13.97
C ASP A 403 -16.67 17.13 13.80
N HIS A 404 -17.39 17.10 14.91
CA HIS A 404 -18.84 17.30 14.98
C HIS A 404 -19.27 18.69 14.46
N ASP A 405 -18.38 19.69 14.57
CA ASP A 405 -18.59 21.04 14.05
C ASP A 405 -18.25 21.16 12.56
N GLY A 406 -17.80 20.08 11.92
CA GLY A 406 -17.38 20.06 10.52
C GLY A 406 -16.01 20.71 10.25
N ARG A 407 -15.21 20.99 11.28
CA ARG A 407 -13.87 21.56 11.14
C ARG A 407 -12.95 20.54 10.48
N LEU A 408 -12.13 21.02 9.55
CA LEU A 408 -11.15 20.19 8.85
C LEU A 408 -10.08 19.68 9.83
N PRO A 409 -9.54 18.47 9.63
CA PRO A 409 -8.48 17.94 10.45
C PRO A 409 -7.18 18.73 10.27
N PHE A 410 -6.40 18.80 11.35
CA PHE A 410 -5.00 19.18 11.34
C PHE A 410 -4.22 18.07 12.02
N TYR A 411 -3.40 17.38 11.24
CA TYR A 411 -2.59 16.27 11.72
C TYR A 411 -1.35 16.80 12.44
N PHE A 412 -0.99 16.20 13.56
CA PHE A 412 0.20 16.58 14.33
C PHE A 412 0.79 15.40 15.10
N VAL A 413 2.02 15.54 15.59
CA VAL A 413 2.66 14.56 16.47
C VAL A 413 2.46 15.01 17.91
N ALA A 414 1.77 14.21 18.72
CA ALA A 414 1.59 14.51 20.13
C ALA A 414 2.91 14.36 20.89
N GLY A 415 3.37 15.43 21.53
CA GLY A 415 4.52 15.45 22.43
C GLY A 415 4.08 15.52 23.90
N PRO A 416 4.82 14.90 24.84
CA PRO A 416 4.56 15.08 26.27
C PRO A 416 4.62 16.57 26.64
N GLY A 417 3.54 17.10 27.24
CA GLY A 417 3.46 18.51 27.65
C GLY A 417 3.26 19.52 26.51
N SER A 418 3.08 19.08 25.26
CA SER A 418 2.78 19.99 24.16
C SER A 418 1.35 20.54 24.24
N ASN A 419 1.18 21.84 23.98
CA ASN A 419 -0.13 22.50 23.86
C ASN A 419 -0.67 22.52 22.42
N ASP A 420 -0.06 21.76 21.50
CA ASP A 420 -0.39 21.77 20.07
C ASP A 420 -1.88 21.53 19.81
N ALA A 421 -2.49 20.55 20.50
CA ALA A 421 -3.91 20.24 20.31
C ALA A 421 -4.84 21.42 20.67
N HIS A 422 -4.50 22.17 21.73
CA HIS A 422 -5.22 23.37 22.13
C HIS A 422 -5.06 24.46 21.08
N ILE A 423 -3.83 24.70 20.64
CA ILE A 423 -3.51 25.71 19.63
C ILE A 423 -4.23 25.41 18.31
N ILE A 424 -4.21 24.17 17.85
CA ILE A 424 -4.92 23.74 16.65
C ILE A 424 -6.43 24.03 16.77
N ARG A 425 -7.02 23.72 17.93
CA ARG A 425 -8.47 23.85 18.13
C ARG A 425 -8.91 25.31 18.23
N TYR A 426 -8.21 26.11 19.03
CA TYR A 426 -8.65 27.46 19.39
C TYR A 426 -8.02 28.55 18.53
N HIS A 427 -6.77 28.37 18.09
CA HIS A 427 -6.06 29.39 17.30
C HIS A 427 -6.10 29.08 15.79
N LEU A 428 -6.05 27.81 15.37
CA LEU A 428 -6.12 27.45 13.94
C LEU A 428 -7.54 27.13 13.46
N ASN A 429 -8.50 27.00 14.37
CA ASN A 429 -9.88 26.57 14.13
C ASN A 429 -9.98 25.29 13.27
N ARG A 430 -9.26 24.25 13.70
CA ARG A 430 -9.17 22.93 13.06
C ARG A 430 -9.39 21.82 14.10
N ASN A 431 -9.72 20.62 13.62
CA ASN A 431 -9.81 19.43 14.46
C ASN A 431 -8.40 18.84 14.69
N PRO A 432 -7.86 18.81 15.92
CA PRO A 432 -6.56 18.21 16.19
C PRO A 432 -6.62 16.68 16.07
N VAL A 433 -5.83 16.11 15.16
CA VAL A 433 -5.72 14.66 14.97
C VAL A 433 -4.27 14.21 15.19
N ALA A 434 -4.01 13.53 16.29
CA ALA A 434 -2.68 13.01 16.60
C ALA A 434 -2.36 11.81 15.70
N ILE A 435 -1.14 11.78 15.13
CA ILE A 435 -0.63 10.66 14.34
C ILE A 435 0.76 10.22 14.80
N ASP A 436 1.11 9.00 14.42
CA ASP A 436 2.41 8.42 14.71
C ASP A 436 3.56 9.23 14.07
N ARG A 437 4.69 9.32 14.79
CA ARG A 437 5.85 10.10 14.36
C ARG A 437 6.47 9.58 13.06
N VAL A 438 6.39 8.27 12.79
CA VAL A 438 6.88 7.68 11.54
C VAL A 438 6.02 8.14 10.38
N LEU A 439 4.68 8.11 10.53
CA LEU A 439 3.76 8.62 9.50
C LEU A 439 3.99 10.11 9.24
N TRP A 440 4.14 10.90 10.31
CA TRP A 440 4.47 12.32 10.19
C TRP A 440 5.74 12.56 9.36
N ASN A 441 6.81 11.82 9.64
CA ASN A 441 8.08 11.98 8.91
C ASN A 441 7.94 11.63 7.42
N ILE A 442 7.15 10.61 7.09
CA ILE A 442 6.86 10.23 5.69
C ILE A 442 6.12 11.36 4.97
N LEU A 443 5.05 11.88 5.59
CA LEU A 443 4.24 12.97 5.04
C LEU A 443 5.07 14.25 4.90
N ARG A 444 5.84 14.63 5.94
CA ARG A 444 6.68 15.83 5.94
C ARG A 444 7.69 15.80 4.79
N LYS A 445 8.29 14.65 4.53
CA LYS A 445 9.28 14.50 3.46
C LYS A 445 8.67 14.59 2.06
N GLN A 446 7.49 13.99 1.84
CA GLN A 446 6.94 13.83 0.48
C GLN A 446 5.90 14.89 0.08
N VAL A 447 5.08 15.36 1.03
CA VAL A 447 3.99 16.31 0.80
C VAL A 447 4.16 17.65 1.53
N LYS A 448 5.27 17.84 2.26
CA LYS A 448 5.61 19.09 2.98
C LYS A 448 4.51 19.56 3.95
N CYS A 449 3.92 18.66 4.74
CA CYS A 449 2.92 19.03 5.75
C CYS A 449 3.52 19.93 6.84
N LEU A 450 2.86 21.05 7.17
CA LEU A 450 3.37 22.08 8.09
C LEU A 450 3.20 21.70 9.56
N THR A 451 4.16 22.07 10.41
CA THR A 451 3.99 22.00 11.87
C THR A 451 2.94 23.01 12.34
N VAL A 452 2.48 22.89 13.59
CA VAL A 452 1.54 23.86 14.17
C VAL A 452 2.11 25.27 14.11
N GLU A 453 3.37 25.44 14.49
CA GLU A 453 4.02 26.74 14.49
C GLU A 453 4.25 27.29 13.09
N GLU A 454 4.68 26.44 12.15
CA GLU A 454 4.85 26.83 10.74
C GLU A 454 3.51 27.27 10.11
N GLU A 455 2.41 26.58 10.41
CA GLU A 455 1.08 26.96 9.91
C GLU A 455 0.62 28.30 10.52
N ARG A 456 0.82 28.51 11.82
CA ARG A 456 0.47 29.79 12.48
C ARG A 456 1.27 30.93 11.89
N GLN A 457 2.58 30.75 11.75
CA GLN A 457 3.49 31.70 11.14
C GLN A 457 3.04 32.04 9.72
N ASN A 458 2.80 31.04 8.87
CA ASN A 458 2.37 31.25 7.49
C ASN A 458 1.05 32.01 7.41
N ARG A 459 0.04 31.66 8.21
CA ARG A 459 -1.25 32.37 8.22
C ARG A 459 -1.12 33.81 8.72
N PHE A 460 -0.22 34.05 9.68
CA PHE A 460 0.02 35.38 10.21
C PHE A 460 0.78 36.26 9.18
N GLU A 461 1.71 35.68 8.43
CA GLU A 461 2.38 36.34 7.31
C GLU A 461 1.39 36.71 6.18
N ASP A 462 0.43 35.83 5.90
CA ASP A 462 -0.61 36.03 4.89
C ASP A 462 -1.84 36.85 5.38
N ALA A 463 -1.88 37.20 6.67
CA ALA A 463 -2.98 37.96 7.26
C ALA A 463 -3.22 39.29 6.53
N GLN A 464 -4.44 39.82 6.57
CA GLN A 464 -4.71 41.09 5.88
C GLN A 464 -4.14 42.26 6.69
N PRO A 465 -3.36 43.17 6.07
CA PRO A 465 -2.96 44.41 6.72
C PRO A 465 -4.18 45.25 7.05
N VAL A 466 -4.22 45.83 8.24
CA VAL A 466 -5.26 46.75 8.68
C VAL A 466 -4.68 48.16 8.83
N GLN A 467 -5.53 49.16 8.61
CA GLN A 467 -5.16 50.55 8.86
C GLN A 467 -5.05 50.82 10.35
N VAL A 468 -4.24 51.81 10.71
CA VAL A 468 -4.15 52.27 12.09
C VAL A 468 -5.49 52.86 12.51
N GLN A 469 -6.07 52.36 13.60
CA GLN A 469 -7.34 52.84 14.12
C GLN A 469 -7.25 54.31 14.52
N ASP A 470 -8.36 55.04 14.34
CA ASP A 470 -8.41 56.49 14.61
C ASP A 470 -8.56 56.80 16.12
N THR A 471 -7.93 56.02 16.99
CA THR A 471 -7.90 56.24 18.44
C THR A 471 -6.59 56.91 18.85
N GLN A 472 -6.60 57.65 19.97
CA GLN A 472 -5.38 58.27 20.51
C GLN A 472 -4.34 57.20 20.88
N PHE A 473 -4.79 56.07 21.42
CA PHE A 473 -3.96 54.92 21.76
C PHE A 473 -3.25 54.32 20.54
N ALA A 474 -4.01 53.90 19.51
CA ALA A 474 -3.45 53.25 18.33
C ALA A 474 -2.47 54.17 17.58
N ARG A 475 -2.83 55.45 17.42
CA ARG A 475 -1.97 56.46 16.78
C ARG A 475 -0.66 56.66 17.55
N HIS A 476 -0.70 56.66 18.88
CA HIS A 476 0.50 56.80 19.69
C HIS A 476 1.41 55.58 19.61
N VAL A 477 0.86 54.36 19.68
CA VAL A 477 1.64 53.12 19.52
C VAL A 477 2.31 53.08 18.14
N ASP A 478 1.56 53.36 17.07
CA ASP A 478 2.12 53.44 15.72
C ASP A 478 3.22 54.49 15.62
N TRP A 479 2.96 55.70 16.13
CA TRP A 479 3.91 56.81 16.07
C TRP A 479 5.21 56.50 16.81
N ILE A 480 5.15 55.94 18.03
CA ILE A 480 6.36 55.53 18.76
C ILE A 480 7.15 54.50 17.96
N LEU A 481 6.52 53.46 17.43
CA LEU A 481 7.21 52.42 16.67
C LEU A 481 7.91 53.02 15.43
N ARG A 482 7.28 53.98 14.75
CA ARG A 482 7.92 54.74 13.65
C ARG A 482 9.11 55.55 14.14
N CYS A 483 9.01 56.22 15.29
CA CYS A 483 10.14 56.97 15.84
C CYS A 483 11.30 56.05 16.23
N LEU A 484 11.02 54.90 16.84
CA LEU A 484 12.03 53.94 17.27
C LEU A 484 12.77 53.31 16.08
N THR A 485 12.05 52.90 15.04
CA THR A 485 12.67 52.37 13.80
C THR A 485 13.61 53.40 13.16
N GLN A 486 13.26 54.69 13.18
CA GLN A 486 14.08 55.77 12.63
C GLN A 486 15.23 56.23 13.55
N SER A 487 15.24 55.83 14.82
CA SER A 487 16.19 56.34 15.81
C SER A 487 17.61 55.78 15.69
N HIS A 488 17.80 54.70 14.93
CA HIS A 488 19.12 54.08 14.74
C HIS A 488 19.29 53.53 13.31
N PRO A 489 20.46 53.69 12.65
CA PRO A 489 20.69 53.21 11.27
C PRO A 489 20.33 51.74 11.05
N ALA A 490 20.69 50.86 12.01
CA ALA A 490 20.43 49.43 11.94
C ALA A 490 18.93 49.04 11.87
N THR A 491 18.01 49.95 12.22
CA THR A 491 16.55 49.68 12.26
C THR A 491 15.76 50.52 11.26
N GLN A 492 16.40 51.41 10.51
CA GLN A 492 15.72 52.33 9.58
C GLN A 492 15.01 51.62 8.42
N THR A 493 15.46 50.42 8.07
CA THR A 493 14.87 49.59 7.01
C THR A 493 13.69 48.76 7.50
N ILE A 494 13.39 48.78 8.80
CA ILE A 494 12.28 48.04 9.39
C ILE A 494 10.98 48.79 9.11
N GLU A 495 10.03 48.11 8.50
CA GLU A 495 8.65 48.57 8.35
C GLU A 495 7.76 47.79 9.30
N HIS A 496 6.78 48.43 9.94
CA HIS A 496 5.74 47.71 10.66
C HIS A 496 4.36 47.92 10.05
N THR A 497 3.53 46.89 10.14
CA THR A 497 2.13 46.92 9.74
C THR A 497 1.29 46.13 10.73
N PHE A 498 0.12 46.65 11.08
CA PHE A 498 -0.85 45.89 11.85
C PHE A 498 -1.65 44.96 10.93
N VAL A 499 -2.02 43.79 11.45
CA VAL A 499 -2.67 42.74 10.66
C VAL A 499 -3.82 42.10 11.43
N GLU A 500 -4.85 41.69 10.69
CA GLU A 500 -5.97 40.91 11.24
C GLU A 500 -5.55 39.44 11.38
N ALA A 501 -5.03 39.10 12.57
CA ALA A 501 -4.47 37.78 12.85
C ALA A 501 -5.49 36.75 13.35
N ASP A 502 -6.80 37.03 13.32
CA ASP A 502 -7.90 36.10 13.64
C ASP A 502 -7.72 35.22 14.90
N GLY A 503 -7.03 35.72 15.93
CA GLY A 503 -6.81 34.95 17.16
C GLY A 503 -5.83 33.78 17.00
N LEU A 504 -4.88 33.86 16.06
CA LEU A 504 -3.79 32.88 15.87
C LEU A 504 -2.86 32.73 17.10
N GLY A 505 -3.01 33.57 18.13
CA GLY A 505 -2.26 33.54 19.38
C GLY A 505 -0.79 33.95 19.22
N LEU A 506 -0.43 34.53 18.08
CA LEU A 506 0.86 35.15 17.82
C LEU A 506 0.71 36.67 17.99
N GLU A 507 1.72 37.29 18.58
CA GLU A 507 1.71 38.72 18.87
C GLU A 507 2.30 39.53 17.71
N MET A 508 3.42 39.02 17.19
CA MET A 508 4.20 39.65 16.16
C MET A 508 5.00 38.62 15.39
N VAL A 509 5.13 38.85 14.09
CA VAL A 509 5.93 38.05 13.16
C VAL A 509 6.87 38.95 12.36
N LEU A 510 8.12 38.52 12.22
CA LEU A 510 9.11 39.14 11.33
C LEU A 510 9.19 38.37 10.02
N SER A 511 8.93 39.04 8.89
CA SER A 511 9.15 38.49 7.54
C SER A 511 10.02 39.45 6.74
N GLY A 512 11.29 39.09 6.53
CA GLY A 512 12.31 40.00 6.01
C GLY A 512 12.52 41.19 6.94
N ASN A 513 12.37 42.42 6.43
CA ASN A 513 12.44 43.65 7.23
C ASN A 513 11.07 44.15 7.69
N LYS A 514 10.01 43.32 7.60
CA LYS A 514 8.65 43.75 7.91
C LYS A 514 8.13 43.11 9.20
N TRP A 515 7.76 43.94 10.16
CA TRP A 515 7.07 43.55 11.39
C TRP A 515 5.57 43.53 11.13
N ARG A 516 4.98 42.37 11.29
CA ARG A 516 3.53 42.20 11.26
C ARG A 516 3.07 42.08 12.70
N ILE A 517 2.13 42.92 13.12
CA ILE A 517 1.69 43.04 14.52
C ILE A 517 0.19 42.75 14.58
N ASP A 518 -0.26 41.93 15.53
CA ASP A 518 -1.69 41.65 15.70
C ASP A 518 -2.45 42.97 15.97
N GLN A 519 -3.54 43.18 15.24
CA GLN A 519 -4.41 44.35 15.39
C GLN A 519 -4.91 44.59 16.83
N LYS A 520 -4.94 43.56 17.69
CA LYS A 520 -5.32 43.73 19.10
C LYS A 520 -4.45 44.75 19.85
N TRP A 521 -3.21 44.97 19.40
CA TRP A 521 -2.29 45.96 19.96
C TRP A 521 -2.66 47.41 19.60
N GLN A 522 -3.72 47.62 18.82
CA GLN A 522 -4.32 48.92 18.56
C GLN A 522 -5.52 49.22 19.47
N ASP A 523 -5.99 48.22 20.22
CA ASP A 523 -7.14 48.33 21.12
C ASP A 523 -6.64 48.45 22.56
N PHE A 524 -7.05 49.50 23.27
CA PHE A 524 -6.58 49.77 24.63
C PHE A 524 -6.93 48.60 25.57
N THR A 525 -8.18 48.15 25.58
CA THR A 525 -8.61 47.07 26.48
C THR A 525 -7.88 45.77 26.17
N ARG A 526 -7.82 45.38 24.89
CA ARG A 526 -7.22 44.10 24.47
C ARG A 526 -5.71 44.07 24.64
N ALA A 527 -5.01 45.20 24.45
CA ALA A 527 -3.57 45.30 24.73
C ALA A 527 -3.24 45.12 26.23
N HIS A 528 -4.22 45.33 27.11
CA HIS A 528 -4.06 45.23 28.57
C HIS A 528 -4.74 43.98 29.18
N ASP A 529 -5.40 43.13 28.38
CA ASP A 529 -6.30 42.06 28.87
C ASP A 529 -5.59 40.83 29.50
N HIS A 530 -4.26 40.80 29.59
CA HIS A 530 -3.53 39.62 30.09
C HIS A 530 -2.41 39.97 31.06
N GLY A 531 -2.68 40.63 32.19
CA GLY A 531 -1.87 40.57 33.42
C GLY A 531 -0.38 40.96 33.38
N PHE A 532 0.21 41.25 32.22
CA PHE A 532 1.62 41.63 32.03
C PHE A 532 1.89 43.09 32.42
N HIS A 533 0.82 43.87 32.64
CA HIS A 533 0.89 45.32 32.85
C HIS A 533 0.13 45.73 34.12
N SER A 534 0.39 45.05 35.24
CA SER A 534 -0.19 45.34 36.56
C SER A 534 0.14 46.73 37.14
N GLY A 535 0.83 47.59 36.37
CA GLY A 535 1.18 48.97 36.74
C GLY A 535 0.54 50.06 35.88
N CYS A 536 -0.32 49.73 34.91
CA CYS A 536 -1.07 50.75 34.18
C CYS A 536 -2.37 51.07 34.94
N GLU A 537 -2.35 52.11 35.78
CA GLU A 537 -3.52 52.59 36.55
C GLU A 537 -4.52 53.41 35.70
N ASN A 538 -4.24 53.59 34.41
CA ASN A 538 -4.99 54.49 33.56
C ASN A 538 -6.28 53.84 33.05
N ALA A 539 -7.40 54.57 33.17
CA ALA A 539 -8.60 54.29 32.38
C ALA A 539 -8.33 54.53 30.89
N GLU A 540 -9.24 54.09 30.01
CA GLU A 540 -9.15 54.40 28.58
C GLU A 540 -8.98 55.93 28.39
N PRO A 541 -8.00 56.38 27.58
CA PRO A 541 -7.66 57.79 27.51
C PRO A 541 -8.82 58.59 26.92
N THR A 542 -9.23 59.66 27.60
CA THR A 542 -10.11 60.64 26.97
C THR A 542 -9.29 61.57 26.08
N PRO A 543 -9.88 62.20 25.04
CA PRO A 543 -9.16 63.12 24.15
C PRO A 543 -8.45 64.30 24.86
N SER A 544 -8.82 64.58 26.11
CA SER A 544 -8.23 65.61 26.97
C SER A 544 -7.04 65.13 27.82
N ASP A 545 -6.76 63.82 27.87
CA ASP A 545 -5.75 63.27 28.74
C ASP A 545 -4.36 63.26 28.09
N LEU A 546 -3.34 63.56 28.91
CA LEU A 546 -1.94 63.35 28.60
C LEU A 546 -1.67 61.84 28.48
N PHE A 547 -1.72 61.32 27.26
CA PHE A 547 -1.58 59.90 26.99
C PHE A 547 -0.14 59.40 27.30
N SER A 548 -0.05 58.36 28.14
CA SER A 548 1.21 57.89 28.75
C SER A 548 1.49 56.39 28.65
N CYS A 549 0.82 55.67 27.75
CA CYS A 549 0.96 54.21 27.60
C CYS A 549 2.13 53.83 26.66
N ASP A 550 3.36 54.12 27.08
CA ASP A 550 4.55 53.81 26.29
C ASP A 550 4.99 52.36 26.42
N HIS A 551 4.59 51.68 27.51
CA HIS A 551 5.02 50.32 27.81
C HIS A 551 4.59 49.30 26.75
N VAL A 552 3.44 49.52 26.10
CA VAL A 552 2.98 48.65 25.00
C VAL A 552 3.92 48.75 23.80
N ALA A 553 4.27 49.97 23.40
CA ALA A 553 5.17 50.20 22.27
C ALA A 553 6.60 49.76 22.59
N GLU A 554 7.05 49.97 23.83
CA GLU A 554 8.33 49.46 24.34
C GLU A 554 8.37 47.92 24.28
N TRP A 555 7.33 47.24 24.76
CA TRP A 555 7.24 45.79 24.73
C TRP A 555 7.24 45.25 23.31
N LEU A 556 6.44 45.84 22.41
CA LEU A 556 6.43 45.47 20.99
C LEU A 556 7.81 45.64 20.36
N TRP A 557 8.49 46.76 20.66
CA TRP A 557 9.85 47.00 20.20
C TRP A 557 10.83 45.95 20.70
N GLU A 558 10.83 45.66 22.01
CA GLU A 558 11.73 44.65 22.59
C GLU A 558 11.47 43.25 22.03
N THR A 559 10.21 42.87 21.84
CA THR A 559 9.82 41.60 21.21
C THR A 559 10.28 41.56 19.76
N GLY A 560 10.02 42.60 18.97
CA GLY A 560 10.41 42.68 17.57
C GLY A 560 11.93 42.62 17.35
N ILE A 561 12.69 43.35 18.18
CA ILE A 561 14.15 43.25 18.18
C ILE A 561 14.59 41.84 18.57
N SER A 562 14.00 41.23 19.61
CA SER A 562 14.35 39.87 20.01
C SER A 562 14.09 38.84 18.91
N HIS A 563 12.99 38.97 18.17
CA HIS A 563 12.70 38.15 16.99
C HIS A 563 13.72 38.37 15.87
N ALA A 564 14.11 39.61 15.59
CA ALA A 564 15.13 39.93 14.58
C ALA A 564 16.51 39.33 14.93
N ILE A 565 16.91 39.40 16.19
CA ILE A 565 18.16 38.77 16.68
C ILE A 565 18.10 37.25 16.53
N GLY A 566 16.97 36.64 16.88
CA GLY A 566 16.78 35.19 16.73
C GLY A 566 16.78 34.72 15.27
N GLY A 567 16.30 35.56 14.34
CA GLY A 567 16.26 35.27 12.91
C GLY A 567 17.61 35.39 12.20
N ASP A 568 18.41 36.40 12.54
CA ASP A 568 19.80 36.55 12.05
C ASP A 568 20.73 37.07 13.16
N PRO A 569 21.44 36.16 13.86
CA PRO A 569 22.37 36.52 14.92
C PRO A 569 23.59 37.33 14.47
N ARG A 570 23.80 37.48 13.16
CA ARG A 570 24.93 38.24 12.57
C ARG A 570 24.50 39.59 11.99
N SER A 571 23.21 39.91 12.04
CA SER A 571 22.68 41.19 11.57
C SER A 571 23.21 42.37 12.40
N GLU A 572 23.21 43.57 11.83
CA GLU A 572 23.51 44.79 12.59
C GLU A 572 22.56 45.00 13.78
N ILE A 573 21.33 44.50 13.68
CA ILE A 573 20.35 44.50 14.78
C ILE A 573 20.84 43.59 15.92
N ALA A 574 21.40 42.42 15.62
CA ALA A 574 21.97 41.52 16.61
C ALA A 574 23.20 42.10 17.30
N ILE A 575 24.09 42.75 16.55
CA ILE A 575 25.28 43.40 17.10
C ILE A 575 24.89 44.54 18.05
N ASN A 576 23.85 45.32 17.71
CA ASN A 576 23.41 46.47 18.50
C ASN A 576 22.23 46.15 19.44
N GLY A 577 21.88 44.87 19.63
CA GLY A 577 20.61 44.46 20.25
C GLY A 577 20.33 45.08 21.62
N ASP A 578 21.30 45.02 22.53
CA ASP A 578 21.16 45.60 23.88
C ASP A 578 21.08 47.13 23.84
N THR A 579 21.82 47.77 22.94
CA THR A 579 21.76 49.21 22.71
C THR A 579 20.39 49.63 22.17
N LEU A 580 19.84 48.89 21.21
CA LEU A 580 18.53 49.14 20.60
C LEU A 580 17.39 48.97 21.62
N LYS A 581 17.48 47.95 22.48
CA LYS A 581 16.53 47.73 23.60
C LYS A 581 16.66 48.81 24.67
N GLY A 582 17.87 49.22 25.02
CA GLY A 582 18.10 50.31 25.99
C GLY A 582 17.69 51.70 25.47
N MET A 583 17.82 51.92 24.15
CA MET A 583 17.50 53.18 23.50
C MET A 583 16.02 53.54 23.62
N SER A 584 15.11 52.58 23.44
CA SER A 584 13.66 52.85 23.52
C SER A 584 13.30 53.44 24.88
N ARG A 585 13.75 52.82 25.98
CA ARG A 585 13.54 53.29 27.35
C ARG A 585 14.02 54.72 27.58
N PHE A 586 15.20 55.04 27.07
CA PHE A 586 15.78 56.36 27.25
C PHE A 586 15.06 57.42 26.41
N LYS A 587 14.81 57.13 25.14
CA LYS A 587 14.15 58.06 24.19
C LYS A 587 12.70 58.34 24.57
N LEU A 588 11.96 57.32 25.00
CA LEU A 588 10.57 57.46 25.44
C LEU A 588 10.44 58.34 26.69
N ARG A 589 11.36 58.23 27.65
CA ARG A 589 11.40 59.12 28.83
C ARG A 589 11.72 60.57 28.50
N GLN A 590 12.40 60.82 27.39
CA GLN A 590 12.75 62.17 26.92
C GLN A 590 11.74 62.74 25.93
N MET A 591 10.70 61.98 25.59
CA MET A 591 9.72 62.39 24.59
C MET A 591 8.85 63.52 25.16
N PRO A 592 8.80 64.70 24.51
CA PRO A 592 7.94 65.79 24.94
C PRO A 592 6.48 65.34 24.95
N ARG A 593 5.75 65.60 26.05
CA ARG A 593 4.33 65.25 26.19
C ARG A 593 3.49 66.49 26.43
N GLY A 594 2.24 66.46 25.96
CA GLY A 594 1.30 67.57 26.15
C GLY A 594 1.67 68.82 25.38
N VAL A 595 2.48 68.66 24.32
CA VAL A 595 2.90 69.77 23.48
C VAL A 595 1.66 70.39 22.85
N SER A 596 1.38 71.64 23.20
CA SER A 596 0.22 72.37 22.68
C SER A 596 0.69 73.55 21.86
N CYS A 597 0.15 73.68 20.64
CA CYS A 597 0.40 74.82 19.78
C CYS A 597 -0.77 75.79 19.92
N VAL A 598 -0.54 76.95 20.53
CA VAL A 598 -1.53 78.02 20.68
C VAL A 598 -1.15 79.16 19.77
N GLN A 599 -2.11 79.69 19.01
CA GLN A 599 -1.87 80.87 18.19
C GLN A 599 -1.63 82.08 19.10
N THR A 600 -0.51 82.78 18.88
CA THR A 600 -0.22 83.99 19.66
C THR A 600 -1.04 85.17 19.14
N GLU A 601 -0.96 86.31 19.84
CA GLU A 601 -1.57 87.56 19.40
C GLU A 601 -1.01 88.05 18.04
N ARG A 602 0.13 87.51 17.58
CA ARG A 602 0.73 87.83 16.29
C ARG A 602 0.24 86.86 15.21
N ARG A 603 -0.39 87.42 14.17
CA ARG A 603 -0.89 86.65 13.03
C ARG A 603 0.26 85.86 12.37
N GLY A 604 0.15 84.53 12.39
CA GLY A 604 1.14 83.62 11.81
C GLY A 604 2.16 83.05 12.80
N GLU A 605 2.10 83.43 14.08
CA GLU A 605 2.96 82.87 15.13
C GLU A 605 2.19 81.87 16.01
N LEU A 606 2.83 80.74 16.29
CA LEU A 606 2.35 79.69 17.19
C LEU A 606 3.31 79.61 18.38
N ALA A 607 2.78 79.72 19.60
CA ALA A 607 3.50 79.37 20.80
C ALA A 607 3.34 77.87 21.04
N VAL A 608 4.47 77.18 21.17
CA VAL A 608 4.53 75.76 21.50
C VAL A 608 4.83 75.68 23.00
N HIS A 609 3.87 75.15 23.76
CA HIS A 609 3.98 74.96 25.21
C HIS A 609 4.20 73.49 25.53
#